data_AF-A0A449ARM9-F1
#
_entry.id   AF-A0A449ARM9-F1
#
_cell.length_a   1.000
_cell.length_b   1.000
_cell.length_c   1.000
_cell.angle_alpha   90.00
_cell.angle_beta   90.00
_cell.angle_gamma   90.00
#
_symmetry.space_group_name_H-M   'P 1'
#
loop_
_entity.id
_entity.type
_entity.pdbx_description
1 polymer ?
#
loop_
_entity_poly.entity_id
_entity_poly.type
_entity_poly.pdbx_seq_one_letter_code
_entity_poly.pdbx_strand_id
1 'polypeptide(L)'
;MNFIKLKVMDQSEQPSGIDFDKFKFNEDKYQTIAEIEGYKEIDQNLYNSLSNKSIANDTLIKIRNGALTITKLDIYKYIEKKVSNKNIGIRQSITIDSFVDNEGKKVYHLVNTGDEKESISGIINNINKLINSSKYPSLNKSSQI
;
A
#
# COMPACT_ATOMS: atom_id res chain seq x y z
N MET A 1 13.21 4.20 -15.58
CA MET A 1 12.95 4.61 -16.98
C MET A 1 12.90 3.40 -17.88
N ASN A 2 11.90 3.31 -18.77
CA ASN A 2 12.02 2.40 -19.90
C ASN A 2 12.94 3.09 -20.92
N PHE A 3 14.21 2.71 -20.90
CA PHE A 3 15.25 3.28 -21.76
C PHE A 3 15.20 2.71 -23.18
N ILE A 4 14.21 1.86 -23.47
CA ILE A 4 14.04 1.26 -24.78
C ILE A 4 13.63 2.36 -25.75
N LYS A 5 14.54 2.66 -26.66
CA LYS A 5 14.27 3.54 -27.79
C LYS A 5 13.34 2.81 -28.75
N LEU A 6 12.28 3.49 -29.16
CA LEU A 6 11.31 2.91 -30.09
C LEU A 6 11.96 2.89 -31.49
N LYS A 7 12.13 1.68 -32.03
CA LYS A 7 12.53 1.47 -33.42
C LYS A 7 11.32 1.05 -34.24
N VAL A 8 11.32 1.43 -35.52
CA VAL A 8 10.38 0.88 -36.48
C VAL A 8 10.66 -0.63 -36.60
N MET A 9 9.60 -1.43 -36.70
CA MET A 9 9.70 -2.87 -36.92
C MET A 9 10.39 -3.16 -38.27
N ASP A 10 11.06 -4.31 -38.40
CA ASP A 10 11.73 -4.65 -39.66
C ASP A 10 10.74 -4.71 -40.81
N GLN A 11 11.16 -4.25 -41.99
CA GLN A 11 10.28 -4.07 -43.15
C GLN A 11 9.61 -5.37 -43.61
N SER A 12 10.22 -6.53 -43.35
CA SER A 12 9.65 -7.85 -43.61
C SER A 12 8.46 -8.21 -42.71
N GLU A 13 8.34 -7.54 -41.57
CA GLU A 13 7.29 -7.77 -40.58
C GLU A 13 6.23 -6.66 -40.58
N GLN A 14 6.38 -5.66 -41.45
CA GLN A 14 5.43 -4.55 -41.58
C GLN A 14 4.21 -4.97 -42.43
N PRO A 15 2.98 -4.63 -42.00
CA PRO A 15 1.78 -4.94 -42.78
C PRO A 15 1.74 -4.16 -44.10
N SER A 16 1.28 -4.78 -45.17
CA SER A 16 1.22 -4.16 -46.50
C SER A 16 0.12 -3.08 -46.58
N GLY A 17 0.36 -2.04 -47.39
CA GLY A 17 -0.62 -0.97 -47.65
C GLY A 17 -0.53 0.27 -46.74
N ILE A 18 0.44 0.31 -45.82
CA ILE A 18 0.73 1.49 -44.99
C ILE A 18 2.09 2.05 -45.41
N ASP A 19 2.15 3.35 -45.62
CA ASP A 19 3.38 4.09 -45.91
C ASP A 19 4.11 4.40 -44.59
N PHE A 20 4.99 3.49 -44.18
CA PHE A 20 5.76 3.62 -42.93
C PHE A 20 6.84 4.69 -42.97
N ASP A 21 7.22 5.18 -44.16
CA ASP A 21 8.19 6.26 -44.30
C ASP A 21 7.65 7.56 -43.70
N LYS A 22 6.31 7.75 -43.71
CA LYS A 22 5.65 8.88 -43.04
C LYS A 22 5.73 8.83 -41.51
N PHE A 23 6.06 7.68 -40.93
CA PHE A 23 6.17 7.48 -39.49
C PHE A 23 7.63 7.37 -39.01
N LYS A 24 8.60 7.53 -39.92
CA LYS A 24 10.01 7.68 -39.56
C LYS A 24 10.20 9.02 -38.84
N PHE A 25 10.33 8.96 -37.52
CA PHE A 25 10.95 10.06 -36.79
C PHE A 25 12.42 10.14 -37.19
N ASN A 26 12.91 11.35 -37.53
CA ASN A 26 14.29 11.71 -37.90
C ASN A 26 15.25 10.50 -38.00
N GLU A 27 15.69 10.17 -39.23
CA GLU A 27 16.37 8.91 -39.59
C GLU A 27 17.55 8.52 -38.69
N ASP A 28 18.12 9.46 -37.93
CA ASP A 28 19.30 9.26 -37.09
C ASP A 28 19.05 9.16 -35.57
N LYS A 29 17.80 9.32 -35.08
CA LYS A 29 17.54 9.36 -33.62
C LYS A 29 16.27 8.61 -33.21
N TYR A 30 16.42 7.33 -32.88
CA TYR A 30 15.40 6.62 -32.10
C TYR A 30 15.16 7.33 -30.77
N GLN A 31 13.89 7.59 -30.45
CA GLN A 31 13.46 8.30 -29.26
C GLN A 31 12.74 7.35 -28.29
N THR A 32 12.86 7.61 -27.01
CA THR A 32 12.00 7.03 -25.97
C THR A 32 10.63 7.70 -25.98
N ILE A 33 9.63 7.07 -25.36
CA ILE A 33 8.28 7.66 -25.19
C ILE A 33 8.39 9.07 -24.57
N ALA A 34 9.25 9.25 -23.56
CA ALA A 34 9.45 10.53 -22.89
C ALA A 34 10.00 11.63 -23.83
N GLU A 35 10.93 11.27 -24.73
CA GLU A 35 11.48 12.22 -25.71
C GLU A 35 10.45 12.59 -26.79
N ILE A 36 9.60 11.64 -27.22
CA ILE A 36 8.52 11.88 -28.19
C ILE A 36 7.46 12.81 -27.61
N GLU A 37 7.14 12.66 -26.33
CA GLU A 37 6.17 13.51 -25.64
C GLU A 37 6.75 14.89 -25.24
N GLY A 38 8.00 15.21 -25.63
CA GLY A 38 8.62 16.51 -25.40
C GLY A 38 9.18 16.71 -23.99
N TYR A 39 9.25 15.64 -23.19
CA TYR A 39 9.68 15.68 -21.80
C TYR A 39 11.19 15.50 -21.67
N LYS A 40 11.96 16.58 -21.90
CA LYS A 40 13.43 16.54 -21.86
C LYS A 40 14.03 16.36 -20.46
N GLU A 41 13.31 16.74 -19.39
CA GLU A 41 13.83 16.70 -18.01
C GLU A 41 12.71 16.44 -16.99
N ILE A 42 11.90 15.41 -17.19
CA ILE A 42 10.92 15.02 -16.17
C ILE A 42 11.57 14.06 -15.17
N ASP A 43 11.62 14.49 -13.90
CA ASP A 43 11.95 13.61 -12.78
C ASP A 43 11.07 12.36 -12.82
N GLN A 44 11.67 11.19 -12.58
CA GLN A 44 10.99 9.90 -12.64
C GLN A 44 9.72 9.86 -11.77
N ASN A 45 9.70 10.61 -10.66
CA ASN A 45 8.52 10.74 -9.80
C ASN A 45 7.37 11.47 -10.49
N LEU A 46 7.67 12.55 -11.21
CA LEU A 46 6.69 13.33 -11.95
C LEU A 46 6.13 12.53 -13.13
N TYR A 47 6.97 11.77 -13.85
CA TYR A 47 6.50 10.86 -14.90
C TYR A 47 5.57 9.78 -14.34
N ASN A 48 5.95 9.15 -13.22
CA ASN A 48 5.11 8.12 -12.58
C ASN A 48 3.77 8.71 -12.11
N SER A 49 3.76 9.97 -11.65
CA SER A 49 2.52 10.67 -11.29
C SER A 49 1.62 10.93 -12.49
N LEU A 50 2.20 11.39 -13.61
CA LEU A 50 1.43 11.72 -14.82
C LEU A 50 0.91 10.47 -15.56
N SER A 51 1.68 9.38 -15.54
CA SER A 51 1.32 8.12 -16.21
C SER A 51 0.46 7.17 -15.36
N ASN A 52 0.31 7.43 -14.06
CA ASN A 52 -0.51 6.60 -13.17
C ASN A 52 -2.01 6.85 -13.38
N LYS A 53 -2.66 5.96 -14.15
CA LYS A 53 -4.12 5.95 -14.37
C LYS A 53 -4.94 5.80 -13.08
N SER A 54 -4.35 5.25 -12.01
CA SER A 54 -4.98 5.04 -10.71
C SER A 54 -4.78 6.20 -9.74
N ILE A 55 -4.05 7.26 -10.11
CA ILE A 55 -3.63 8.30 -9.17
C ILE A 55 -4.79 8.99 -8.44
N ALA A 56 -5.93 9.17 -9.12
CA ALA A 56 -7.13 9.72 -8.51
C ALA A 56 -7.67 8.80 -7.40
N ASN A 57 -7.75 7.50 -7.66
CA ASN A 57 -8.20 6.51 -6.70
C ASN A 57 -7.20 6.36 -5.54
N ASP A 58 -5.91 6.29 -5.83
CA ASP A 58 -4.85 6.20 -4.83
C ASP A 58 -4.86 7.42 -3.90
N THR A 59 -5.05 8.62 -4.47
CA THR A 59 -5.16 9.87 -3.71
C THR A 59 -6.40 9.87 -2.83
N LEU A 60 -7.54 9.41 -3.35
CA LEU A 60 -8.77 9.29 -2.58
C LEU A 60 -8.63 8.30 -1.42
N ILE A 61 -7.98 7.16 -1.64
CA ILE A 61 -7.67 6.18 -0.59
C ILE A 61 -6.78 6.81 0.48
N LYS A 62 -5.73 7.54 0.08
CA LYS A 62 -4.85 8.27 1.02
C LYS A 62 -5.64 9.27 1.86
N ILE A 63 -6.48 10.09 1.24
CA ILE A 63 -7.31 11.08 1.94
C ILE A 63 -8.25 10.39 2.93
N ARG A 64 -8.98 9.35 2.51
CA ARG A 64 -9.88 8.58 3.37
C ARG A 64 -9.15 7.97 4.56
N ASN A 65 -7.99 7.37 4.34
CA ASN A 65 -7.17 6.77 5.39
C ASN A 65 -6.64 7.83 6.36
N GLY A 66 -6.23 8.99 5.86
CA GLY A 66 -5.82 10.14 6.66
C GLY A 66 -6.95 10.67 7.55
N ALA A 67 -8.12 10.92 6.96
CA ALA A 67 -9.31 11.38 7.68
C ALA A 67 -9.76 10.39 8.76
N LEU A 68 -9.75 9.08 8.44
CA LEU A 68 -10.05 8.02 9.40
C LEU A 68 -9.06 8.01 10.58
N THR A 69 -7.76 8.17 10.29
CA THR A 69 -6.71 8.23 11.31
C THR A 69 -6.90 9.42 12.25
N ILE A 70 -7.14 10.61 11.69
CA ILE A 70 -7.39 11.83 12.46
C ILE A 70 -8.63 11.66 13.34
N THR A 71 -9.73 11.16 12.77
CA THR A 71 -10.97 10.94 13.52
C THR A 71 -10.77 9.97 14.70
N LYS A 72 -10.03 8.87 14.48
CA LYS A 72 -9.71 7.92 15.56
C LYS A 72 -8.88 8.58 16.66
N LEU A 73 -7.91 9.41 16.30
CA LEU A 73 -7.06 10.14 17.23
C LEU A 73 -7.87 11.16 18.06
N ASP A 74 -8.81 11.86 17.42
CA ASP A 74 -9.66 12.84 18.09
C ASP A 74 -10.63 12.17 19.08
N ILE A 75 -11.21 11.03 18.70
CA ILE A 75 -12.00 10.19 19.61
C ILE A 75 -11.14 9.73 20.80
N TYR A 76 -9.93 9.24 20.52
CA TYR A 76 -9.00 8.83 21.57
C TYR A 76 -8.71 9.98 22.55
N LYS A 77 -8.31 11.15 22.06
CA LYS A 77 -8.04 12.34 22.89
C LYS A 77 -9.25 12.79 23.69
N TYR A 78 -10.46 12.71 23.11
CA TYR A 78 -11.69 13.03 23.81
C TYR A 78 -11.95 12.09 24.98
N ILE A 79 -11.77 10.79 24.78
CA ILE A 79 -11.93 9.77 25.83
C ILE A 79 -10.82 9.93 26.88
N GLU A 80 -9.57 10.17 26.46
CA GLU A 80 -8.41 10.40 27.34
C GLU A 80 -8.66 11.52 28.34
N LYS A 81 -9.23 12.63 27.90
CA LYS A 81 -9.63 13.73 28.79
C LYS A 81 -10.65 13.33 29.86
N LYS A 82 -11.48 12.32 29.60
CA LYS A 82 -12.53 11.88 30.54
C LYS A 82 -12.07 10.82 31.52
N VAL A 83 -11.29 9.84 31.06
CA VAL A 83 -10.99 8.64 31.87
C VAL A 83 -9.51 8.48 32.22
N SER A 84 -8.64 9.38 31.75
CA SER A 84 -7.18 9.29 31.80
C SER A 84 -6.59 8.14 30.96
N ASN A 85 -5.33 8.29 30.54
CA ASN A 85 -4.64 7.32 29.69
C ASN A 85 -4.58 5.90 30.26
N LYS A 86 -4.53 5.75 31.60
CA LYS A 86 -4.44 4.46 32.30
C LYS A 86 -5.67 3.58 32.08
N ASN A 87 -6.81 4.18 31.78
CA ASN A 87 -8.09 3.47 31.63
C ASN A 87 -8.52 3.33 30.17
N ILE A 88 -7.58 3.47 29.23
CA ILE A 88 -7.86 3.38 27.79
C ILE A 88 -7.10 2.24 27.17
N GLY A 89 -7.78 1.57 26.26
CA GLY A 89 -7.18 0.56 25.41
C GLY A 89 -7.89 0.49 24.09
N ILE A 90 -7.24 -0.18 23.15
CA ILE A 90 -7.76 -0.42 21.82
C ILE A 90 -7.70 -1.92 21.55
N ARG A 91 -8.80 -2.46 21.04
CA ARG A 91 -8.89 -3.86 20.63
C ARG A 91 -9.17 -3.92 19.14
N GLN A 92 -8.27 -4.56 18.41
CA GLN A 92 -8.47 -4.92 17.02
C GLN A 92 -8.42 -6.44 16.92
N SER A 93 -9.43 -7.03 16.29
CA SER A 93 -9.49 -8.47 16.06
C SER A 93 -10.05 -8.76 14.69
N ILE A 94 -9.62 -9.88 14.10
CA ILE A 94 -10.19 -10.43 12.88
C ILE A 94 -10.63 -11.86 13.17
N THR A 95 -11.81 -12.22 12.66
CA THR A 95 -12.32 -13.58 12.70
C THR A 95 -12.20 -14.15 11.30
N ILE A 96 -11.59 -15.34 11.19
CA ILE A 96 -11.41 -16.05 9.94
C ILE A 96 -12.18 -17.37 10.04
N ASP A 97 -13.16 -17.53 9.16
CA ASP A 97 -13.87 -18.79 8.97
C ASP A 97 -13.16 -19.57 7.86
N SER A 98 -12.68 -20.76 8.19
CA SER A 98 -12.05 -21.69 7.25
C SER A 98 -12.92 -22.94 7.10
N PHE A 99 -13.08 -23.39 5.87
CA PHE A 99 -13.74 -24.65 5.55
C PHE A 99 -12.72 -25.56 4.89
N VAL A 100 -12.48 -26.72 5.48
CA VAL A 100 -11.61 -27.75 4.91
C VAL A 100 -12.47 -28.98 4.66
N ASP A 101 -12.37 -29.55 3.46
CA ASP A 101 -13.10 -30.76 3.09
C ASP A 101 -12.81 -31.87 4.10
N ASN A 102 -13.86 -32.52 4.60
CA ASN A 102 -13.83 -33.55 5.65
C ASN A 102 -13.37 -33.12 7.06
N GLU A 103 -13.01 -31.86 7.30
CA GLU A 103 -12.63 -31.38 8.65
C GLU A 103 -13.63 -30.39 9.27
N GLY A 104 -14.67 -30.02 8.51
CA GLY A 104 -15.73 -29.12 8.96
C GLY A 104 -15.29 -27.64 9.03
N LYS A 105 -16.15 -26.80 9.62
CA LYS A 105 -15.91 -25.37 9.79
C LYS A 105 -14.94 -25.13 10.97
N LYS A 106 -13.82 -24.45 10.71
CA LYS A 106 -12.88 -23.95 11.72
C LYS A 106 -12.99 -22.43 11.81
N VAL A 107 -13.07 -21.90 13.04
CA VAL A 107 -13.17 -20.46 13.29
C VAL A 107 -11.95 -20.01 14.06
N TYR A 108 -11.19 -19.08 13.49
CA TYR A 108 -10.00 -18.49 14.10
C TYR A 108 -10.30 -17.06 14.53
N HIS A 109 -10.05 -16.73 15.80
CA HIS A 109 -10.14 -15.37 16.31
C HIS A 109 -8.73 -14.84 16.57
N LEU A 110 -8.24 -13.99 15.67
CA LEU A 110 -6.94 -13.35 15.81
C LEU A 110 -7.14 -12.01 16.50
N VAL A 111 -6.46 -11.82 17.64
CA VAL A 111 -6.46 -10.56 18.38
C VAL A 111 -5.12 -9.88 18.14
N ASN A 112 -5.16 -8.64 17.64
CA ASN A 112 -3.96 -7.82 17.51
C ASN A 112 -3.50 -7.41 18.91
N THR A 113 -2.28 -7.78 19.28
CA THR A 113 -1.66 -7.45 20.57
C THR A 113 -0.81 -6.18 20.54
N GLY A 114 -0.69 -5.55 19.37
CA GLY A 114 0.16 -4.40 19.15
C GLY A 114 1.61 -4.76 18.81
N ASP A 115 2.41 -3.72 18.68
CA ASP A 115 3.86 -3.77 18.46
C ASP A 115 4.64 -4.11 19.74
N GLU A 116 5.97 -3.97 19.70
CA GLU A 116 6.86 -4.16 20.86
C GLU A 116 6.48 -3.31 22.08
N LYS A 117 5.81 -2.18 21.86
CA LYS A 117 5.33 -1.24 22.89
C LYS A 117 3.88 -1.50 23.30
N GLU A 118 3.29 -2.62 22.89
CA GLU A 118 1.88 -2.96 23.11
C GLU A 118 0.93 -1.90 22.53
N SER A 119 1.36 -1.26 21.43
CA SER A 119 0.63 -0.18 20.79
C SER A 119 -0.05 -0.63 19.49
N ILE A 120 -1.27 -0.17 19.26
CA ILE A 120 -2.00 -0.35 18.00
C ILE A 120 -2.33 1.02 17.46
N SER A 121 -1.80 1.36 16.27
CA SER A 121 -1.95 2.70 15.67
C SER A 121 -1.49 3.84 16.60
N GLY A 122 -0.43 3.60 17.40
CA GLY A 122 0.11 4.57 18.35
C GLY A 122 -0.65 4.69 19.68
N ILE A 123 -1.71 3.90 19.87
CA ILE A 123 -2.47 3.85 21.13
C ILE A 123 -2.00 2.65 21.94
N ILE A 124 -1.45 2.89 23.12
CA ILE A 124 -1.03 1.84 24.05
C ILE A 124 -2.27 1.20 24.68
N ASN A 125 -2.34 -0.14 24.66
CA ASN A 125 -3.44 -0.86 25.28
C ASN A 125 -3.22 -1.02 26.80
N ASN A 126 -3.78 -0.11 27.61
CA ASN A 126 -3.59 -0.14 29.07
C ASN A 126 -4.63 -1.00 29.81
N ILE A 127 -5.67 -1.48 29.13
CA ILE A 127 -6.75 -2.29 29.70
C ILE A 127 -6.90 -3.62 28.94
N ASN A 128 -7.61 -4.59 29.53
CA ASN A 128 -7.90 -5.89 28.89
C ASN A 128 -6.67 -6.58 28.29
N LYS A 129 -5.53 -6.47 28.98
CA LYS A 129 -4.28 -7.15 28.59
C LYS A 129 -4.48 -8.66 28.63
N LEU A 130 -3.77 -9.38 27.76
CA LEU A 130 -3.80 -10.83 27.78
C LEU A 130 -3.26 -11.35 29.12
N ILE A 131 -4.08 -12.12 29.83
CA ILE A 131 -3.77 -12.70 31.15
C ILE A 131 -2.44 -13.48 31.13
N ASN A 132 -2.11 -14.08 29.98
CA ASN A 132 -0.92 -14.89 29.80
C ASN A 132 0.24 -14.19 29.08
N SER A 133 0.18 -12.88 28.84
CA SER A 133 1.23 -12.14 28.10
C SER A 133 2.62 -12.24 28.73
N SER A 134 2.71 -12.39 30.04
CA SER A 134 3.96 -12.61 30.78
C SER A 134 4.49 -14.04 30.71
N LYS A 135 3.61 -15.02 30.48
CA LYS A 135 3.95 -16.46 30.46
C LYS A 135 4.18 -16.99 29.04
N TYR A 136 3.46 -16.45 28.07
CA TYR A 136 3.58 -16.77 26.64
C TYR A 136 3.71 -15.46 25.86
N PRO A 137 4.95 -14.95 25.69
CA PRO A 137 5.18 -13.78 24.86
C PRO A 137 4.62 -14.03 23.46
N SER A 138 4.03 -13.01 22.84
CA SER A 138 3.61 -13.07 21.43
C SER A 138 4.80 -13.47 20.56
N LEU A 139 4.55 -14.12 19.42
CA LEU A 139 5.59 -14.52 18.45
C LEU A 139 6.53 -13.37 18.04
N ASN A 140 6.08 -12.12 18.12
CA ASN A 140 6.90 -10.93 17.85
C ASN A 140 7.95 -10.60 18.94
N LYS A 141 7.83 -11.17 20.15
CA LYS A 141 8.75 -10.94 21.27
C LYS A 141 9.84 -12.04 21.37
N SER A 142 9.71 -13.14 20.62
CA SER A 142 10.69 -14.24 20.62
C SER A 142 11.89 -14.03 19.68
N SER A 143 11.93 -12.91 18.94
CA SER A 143 12.98 -12.63 17.93
C SER A 143 14.14 -11.77 18.44
N GLN A 144 14.25 -11.56 19.75
CA GLN A 144 15.41 -10.93 20.39
C GLN A 144 16.25 -11.99 21.10
N ILE A 145 17.02 -12.77 20.32
CA ILE A 145 18.18 -13.54 20.79
C ILE A 145 19.30 -13.32 19.78
#